data_AF-A0AAV7QV14-F1
#
_entry.id   AF-A0AAV7QV14-F1
#
_cell.length_a   1.000
_cell.length_b   1.000
_cell.length_c   1.000
_cell.angle_alpha   90.00
_cell.angle_beta   90.00
_cell.angle_gamma   90.00
#
_symmetry.space_group_name_H-M   'P 1'
#
loop_
_entity.id
_entity.type
_entity.pdbx_description
1 polymer ?
#
loop_
_entity_poly.entity_id
_entity_poly.type
_entity_poly.pdbx_seq_one_letter_code
_entity_poly.pdbx_strand_id
1 'polypeptide(L)'
;MPPSSPPYPITEFDGWRGEQKLPGISPRRIRQCHPCTCGSAARLAQHQDRFSSGDHFLKDISAVGRRLEGMDNAMASMTAETKSIRLDIAGFQSCMMGLEQRMTMVEAHVGSSRERDQELQYFCSKMTDLEDRSQRDYVQFLGFPENIWGEDIQSLLWEKLPKLTGITFDPPLQFQRAHRLGPKRSDVATRPQLIIACLLRHT
;
A
#
# COMPACT_ATOMS: atom_id res chain seq x y z
N MET A 1 -22.10 13.57 -3.18
CA MET A 1 -22.99 13.82 -2.03
C MET A 1 -23.47 12.47 -1.50
N PRO A 2 -22.97 12.00 -0.34
CA PRO A 2 -23.47 10.79 0.30
C PRO A 2 -24.61 11.09 1.28
N PRO A 3 -25.55 10.16 1.51
CA PRO A 3 -26.67 10.39 2.42
C PRO A 3 -26.27 10.24 3.89
N SER A 4 -26.69 11.22 4.68
CA SER A 4 -26.62 11.28 6.13
C SER A 4 -27.49 10.20 6.79
N SER A 5 -26.89 9.40 7.67
CA SER A 5 -27.60 8.45 8.54
C SER A 5 -27.99 9.12 9.87
N PRO A 6 -29.17 8.84 10.45
CA PRO A 6 -29.58 9.39 11.74
C PRO A 6 -29.04 8.59 12.95
N PRO A 7 -28.97 9.19 14.16
CA PRO A 7 -28.47 8.54 15.37
C PRO A 7 -29.58 7.77 16.10
N TYR A 8 -29.28 6.57 16.59
CA TYR A 8 -30.16 5.84 17.50
C TYR A 8 -29.83 6.18 18.96
N PRO A 9 -30.84 6.32 19.84
CA PRO A 9 -30.63 6.54 21.26
C PRO A 9 -30.29 5.25 22.00
N ILE A 10 -29.36 5.37 22.94
CA ILE A 10 -28.99 4.34 23.92
C ILE A 10 -30.08 4.32 25.00
N THR A 11 -30.78 3.21 25.15
CA THR A 11 -31.62 2.95 26.32
C THR A 11 -30.78 2.26 27.40
N GLU A 12 -30.63 2.95 28.53
CA GLU A 12 -30.10 2.43 29.79
C GLU A 12 -30.90 1.20 30.26
N PHE A 13 -30.18 0.16 30.63
CA PHE A 13 -30.73 -1.08 31.19
C PHE A 13 -30.59 -1.02 32.71
N ASP A 14 -31.65 -0.58 33.38
CA ASP A 14 -31.70 -0.51 34.84
C ASP A 14 -31.88 -1.91 35.47
N GLY A 15 -31.08 -2.15 36.50
CA GLY A 15 -30.88 -3.45 37.13
C GLY A 15 -32.12 -4.06 37.77
N TRP A 16 -32.26 -5.37 37.58
CA TRP A 16 -33.17 -6.21 38.34
C TRP A 16 -32.62 -6.42 39.76
N ARG A 17 -33.16 -5.67 40.72
CA ARG A 17 -33.05 -5.99 42.16
C ARG A 17 -34.10 -7.04 42.50
N GLY A 18 -33.63 -8.22 42.88
CA GLY A 18 -34.46 -9.28 43.45
C GLY A 18 -34.86 -8.98 44.90
N GLU A 19 -36.08 -9.38 45.25
CA GLU A 19 -36.48 -9.87 46.57
C GLU A 19 -37.91 -10.43 46.42
N GLN A 20 -38.05 -11.74 46.18
CA GLN A 20 -39.34 -12.42 46.30
C GLN A 20 -39.42 -13.10 47.67
N LYS A 21 -40.29 -12.52 48.50
CA LYS A 21 -40.72 -12.99 49.82
C LYS A 21 -41.47 -14.32 49.67
N LEU A 22 -40.93 -15.41 50.20
CA LEU A 22 -41.63 -16.70 50.32
C LEU A 22 -42.68 -16.63 51.44
N PRO A 23 -43.92 -17.12 51.24
CA PRO A 23 -44.91 -17.20 52.32
C PRO A 23 -44.64 -18.39 53.25
N GLY A 24 -44.80 -18.13 54.56
CA GLY A 24 -44.56 -19.08 55.64
C GLY A 24 -45.48 -20.31 55.59
N ILE A 25 -44.86 -21.48 55.66
CA ILE A 25 -45.53 -22.78 55.78
C ILE A 25 -45.83 -23.02 57.26
N SER A 26 -47.11 -23.16 57.61
CA SER A 26 -47.55 -23.55 58.95
C SER A 26 -47.47 -25.07 59.15
N PRO A 27 -47.19 -25.56 60.38
CA PRO A 27 -47.11 -26.99 60.64
C PRO A 27 -48.53 -27.61 60.71
N ARG A 28 -48.83 -28.54 59.81
CA ARG A 28 -50.04 -29.37 59.89
C ARG A 28 -49.93 -30.38 61.03
N ARG A 29 -50.97 -30.40 61.88
CA ARG A 29 -51.25 -31.43 62.89
C ARG A 29 -51.21 -32.83 62.28
N ILE A 30 -50.35 -33.68 62.83
CA ILE A 30 -50.42 -35.13 62.69
C ILE A 30 -51.65 -35.60 63.48
N ARG A 31 -52.67 -36.14 62.80
CA ARG A 31 -53.70 -36.96 63.44
C ARG A 31 -53.27 -38.41 63.33
N GLN A 32 -53.15 -39.07 64.48
CA GLN A 32 -53.02 -40.51 64.62
C GLN A 32 -54.29 -41.18 64.07
N CYS A 33 -54.12 -42.14 63.16
CA CYS A 33 -55.17 -43.08 62.76
C CYS A 33 -54.76 -44.48 63.23
N HIS A 34 -55.67 -45.13 63.96
CA HIS A 34 -55.59 -46.53 64.38
C HIS A 34 -55.82 -47.49 63.19
N PRO A 35 -55.37 -48.75 63.31
CA PRO A 35 -55.28 -49.67 62.18
C PRO A 35 -56.64 -50.27 61.81
N CYS A 36 -57.08 -50.04 60.57
CA CYS A 36 -58.12 -50.84 59.93
C CYS A 36 -57.46 -51.89 59.03
N THR A 37 -57.48 -53.14 59.48
CA THR A 37 -57.16 -54.33 58.69
C THR A 37 -58.36 -54.72 57.84
N CYS A 38 -58.47 -54.19 56.62
CA CYS A 38 -59.22 -54.84 55.54
C CYS A 38 -58.82 -54.29 54.16
N GLY A 39 -58.28 -55.17 53.29
CA GLY A 39 -58.31 -54.98 51.83
C GLY A 39 -57.13 -54.26 51.16
N SER A 40 -55.89 -54.64 51.45
CA SER A 40 -54.67 -54.01 50.91
C SER A 40 -53.99 -54.76 49.75
N ALA A 41 -54.67 -55.66 49.03
CA ALA A 41 -54.03 -56.40 47.93
C ALA A 41 -54.42 -55.91 46.52
N ALA A 42 -55.64 -55.38 46.30
CA ALA A 42 -56.13 -55.09 44.95
C ALA A 42 -55.96 -53.62 44.48
N ARG A 43 -55.70 -52.65 45.38
CA ARG A 43 -55.47 -51.24 45.00
C ARG A 43 -54.02 -50.87 44.69
N LEU A 44 -53.06 -51.74 45.03
CA LEU A 44 -51.63 -51.48 44.80
C LEU A 44 -51.26 -51.62 43.32
N ALA A 45 -51.91 -52.51 42.56
CA ALA A 45 -51.63 -52.68 41.14
C ALA A 45 -52.05 -51.47 40.26
N GLN A 46 -53.17 -50.80 40.58
CA GLN A 46 -53.59 -49.59 39.84
C GLN A 46 -52.84 -48.31 40.25
N HIS A 47 -52.21 -48.30 41.43
CA HIS A 47 -51.35 -47.17 41.84
C HIS A 47 -49.95 -47.26 41.25
N GLN A 48 -49.45 -48.46 40.94
CA GLN A 48 -48.14 -48.67 40.33
C GLN A 48 -48.04 -48.04 38.93
N ASP A 49 -49.10 -48.12 38.10
CA ASP A 49 -49.12 -47.51 36.75
C ASP A 49 -49.20 -45.97 36.77
N ARG A 50 -49.76 -45.35 37.82
CA ARG A 50 -49.73 -43.88 37.96
C ARG A 50 -48.36 -43.34 38.39
N PHE A 51 -47.57 -44.12 39.14
CA PHE A 51 -46.21 -43.73 39.52
C PHE A 51 -45.24 -43.81 38.34
N SER A 52 -45.40 -44.81 37.45
CA SER A 52 -44.60 -44.92 36.21
C SER A 52 -44.71 -43.68 35.31
N SER A 53 -45.90 -43.06 35.23
CA SER A 53 -46.13 -41.85 34.42
C SER A 53 -45.39 -40.61 34.95
N GLY A 54 -45.27 -40.48 36.28
CA GLY A 54 -44.48 -39.40 36.92
C GLY A 54 -42.98 -39.55 36.68
N ASP A 55 -42.47 -40.78 36.64
CA ASP A 55 -41.05 -41.05 36.37
C ASP A 55 -40.67 -40.72 34.92
N HIS A 56 -41.58 -40.91 33.96
CA HIS A 56 -41.37 -40.47 32.57
C HIS A 56 -41.30 -38.94 32.47
N PHE A 57 -42.18 -38.22 33.17
CA PHE A 57 -42.17 -36.76 33.18
C PHE A 57 -40.89 -36.17 33.81
N LEU A 58 -40.40 -36.76 34.91
CA LEU A 58 -39.12 -36.36 35.52
C LEU A 58 -37.93 -36.64 34.60
N LYS A 59 -37.94 -37.76 33.86
CA LYS A 59 -36.93 -38.07 32.85
C LYS A 59 -36.95 -37.04 31.72
N ASP A 60 -38.11 -36.64 31.23
CA ASP A 60 -38.25 -35.64 30.17
C ASP A 60 -37.78 -34.25 30.64
N ILE A 61 -38.12 -33.84 31.87
CA ILE A 61 -37.59 -32.60 32.47
C ILE A 61 -36.06 -32.64 32.55
N SER A 62 -35.48 -33.77 32.98
CA SER A 62 -34.01 -33.91 33.03
C SER A 62 -33.37 -33.84 31.64
N ALA A 63 -34.04 -34.36 30.61
CA ALA A 63 -33.57 -34.32 29.24
C ALA A 63 -33.64 -32.90 28.67
N VAL A 64 -34.71 -32.15 28.96
CA VAL A 64 -34.81 -30.73 28.62
C VAL A 64 -33.75 -29.91 29.35
N GLY A 65 -33.50 -30.16 30.64
CA GLY A 65 -32.44 -29.51 31.41
C GLY A 65 -31.06 -29.67 30.78
N ARG A 66 -30.67 -30.91 30.43
CA ARG A 66 -29.40 -31.18 29.73
C ARG A 66 -29.30 -30.48 28.37
N ARG A 67 -30.41 -30.35 27.63
CA ARG A 67 -30.44 -29.63 26.35
C ARG A 67 -30.25 -28.12 26.54
N LEU A 68 -30.87 -27.54 27.57
CA LEU A 68 -30.70 -26.13 27.92
C LEU A 68 -29.25 -25.84 28.33
N GLU A 69 -28.65 -26.68 29.18
CA GLU A 69 -27.23 -26.57 29.53
C GLU A 69 -26.32 -26.66 28.29
N GLY A 70 -26.64 -27.57 27.35
CA GLY A 70 -25.93 -27.65 26.07
C GLY A 70 -26.05 -26.39 25.22
N MET A 71 -27.23 -25.77 25.19
CA MET A 71 -27.46 -24.50 24.49
C MET A 71 -26.74 -23.34 25.17
N ASP A 72 -26.73 -23.27 26.51
CA ASP A 72 -26.01 -22.24 27.26
C ASP A 72 -24.51 -22.31 27.01
N ASN A 73 -23.95 -23.52 26.98
CA ASN A 73 -22.54 -23.73 26.64
C ASN A 73 -22.23 -23.31 25.18
N ALA A 74 -23.10 -23.64 24.23
CA ALA A 74 -22.95 -23.22 22.83
C ALA A 74 -23.05 -21.69 22.67
N MET A 75 -24.00 -21.05 23.36
CA MET A 75 -24.14 -19.59 23.36
C MET A 75 -22.93 -18.91 23.99
N ALA A 76 -22.37 -19.47 25.07
CA ALA A 76 -21.15 -18.97 25.69
C ALA A 76 -19.96 -19.07 24.72
N SER A 77 -19.79 -20.19 24.01
CA SER A 77 -18.76 -20.37 22.97
C SER A 77 -18.92 -19.36 21.84
N MET A 78 -20.13 -19.23 21.28
CA MET A 78 -20.42 -18.26 20.23
C MET A 78 -20.16 -16.81 20.69
N THR A 79 -20.47 -16.50 21.94
CA THR A 79 -20.20 -15.17 22.53
C THR A 79 -18.69 -14.92 22.66
N ALA A 80 -17.90 -15.95 22.98
CA ALA A 80 -16.45 -15.85 23.01
C ALA A 80 -15.86 -15.66 21.60
N GLU A 81 -16.30 -16.46 20.62
CA GLU A 81 -15.87 -16.35 19.23
C GLU A 81 -16.23 -14.98 18.62
N THR A 82 -17.45 -14.50 18.83
CA THR A 82 -17.87 -13.18 18.34
C THR A 82 -17.07 -12.04 18.98
N LYS A 83 -16.66 -12.16 20.24
CA LYS A 83 -15.74 -11.20 20.87
C LYS A 83 -14.35 -11.25 20.23
N SER A 84 -13.82 -12.44 19.96
CA SER A 84 -12.55 -12.62 19.26
C SER A 84 -12.57 -11.96 17.89
N ILE A 85 -13.61 -12.23 17.09
CA ILE A 85 -13.78 -11.64 15.75
C ILE A 85 -13.83 -10.11 15.83
N ARG A 86 -14.51 -9.54 16.84
CA ARG A 86 -14.54 -8.08 17.02
C ARG A 86 -13.15 -7.50 17.31
N LEU A 87 -12.33 -8.19 18.09
CA LEU A 87 -10.95 -7.77 18.36
C LEU A 87 -10.10 -7.83 17.08
N ASP A 88 -10.23 -8.90 16.29
CA ASP A 88 -9.52 -9.05 15.03
C ASP A 88 -9.92 -7.96 14.02
N ILE A 89 -11.21 -7.64 13.93
CA ILE A 89 -11.72 -6.53 13.09
C ILE A 89 -11.12 -5.20 13.53
N ALA A 90 -11.07 -4.92 14.84
CA ALA A 90 -10.45 -3.70 15.35
C ALA A 90 -8.94 -3.64 15.02
N GLY A 91 -8.24 -4.77 15.11
CA GLY A 91 -6.86 -4.91 14.69
C GLY A 91 -6.68 -4.59 13.20
N PHE A 92 -7.51 -5.20 12.33
CA PHE A 92 -7.47 -4.94 10.90
C PHE A 92 -7.79 -3.48 10.54
N GLN A 93 -8.74 -2.85 11.22
CA GLN A 93 -9.03 -1.43 11.04
C GLN A 93 -7.82 -0.56 11.37
N SER A 94 -7.11 -0.85 12.45
CA SER A 94 -5.88 -0.14 12.82
C SER A 94 -4.78 -0.31 11.77
N CYS A 95 -4.55 -1.55 11.32
CA CYS A 95 -3.57 -1.83 10.26
C CYS A 95 -3.93 -1.11 8.95
N MET A 96 -5.21 -1.10 8.58
CA MET A 96 -5.70 -0.47 7.35
C MET A 96 -5.48 1.04 7.38
N MET A 97 -5.81 1.72 8.48
CA MET A 97 -5.52 3.15 8.63
C MET A 97 -4.01 3.45 8.50
N GLY A 98 -3.16 2.60 9.10
CA GLY A 98 -1.71 2.74 8.98
C GLY A 98 -1.20 2.56 7.55
N LEU A 99 -1.81 1.64 6.78
CA LEU A 99 -1.49 1.44 5.37
C LEU A 99 -1.97 2.61 4.50
N GLU A 100 -3.18 3.12 4.72
CA GLU A 100 -3.72 4.28 4.01
C GLU A 100 -2.81 5.50 4.20
N GLN A 101 -2.40 5.78 5.45
CA GLN A 101 -1.49 6.89 5.73
C GLN A 101 -0.15 6.74 5.01
N ARG A 102 0.42 5.52 5.03
CA ARG A 102 1.67 5.23 4.31
C ARG A 102 1.51 5.36 2.80
N MET A 103 0.37 4.94 2.26
CA MET A 103 0.06 5.07 0.84
C MET A 103 0.00 6.54 0.44
N THR A 104 -0.69 7.39 1.19
CA THR A 104 -0.75 8.83 0.93
C THR A 104 0.63 9.48 0.95
N MET A 105 1.51 9.08 1.89
CA MET A 105 2.89 9.58 1.92
C MET A 105 3.70 9.12 0.70
N VAL A 106 3.56 7.85 0.28
CA VAL A 106 4.23 7.32 -0.91
C VAL A 106 3.74 8.04 -2.17
N GLU A 107 2.44 8.27 -2.32
CA GLU A 107 1.86 8.99 -3.45
C GLU A 107 2.39 10.43 -3.54
N ALA A 108 2.49 11.14 -2.41
CA ALA A 108 3.07 12.48 -2.37
C ALA A 108 4.57 12.47 -2.77
N HIS A 109 5.34 11.48 -2.29
CA HIS A 109 6.74 11.33 -2.67
C HIS A 109 6.92 10.98 -4.15
N VAL A 110 6.10 10.09 -4.70
CA VAL A 110 6.13 9.74 -6.13
C VAL A 110 5.75 10.95 -6.98
N GLY A 111 4.75 11.73 -6.58
CA GLY A 111 4.36 12.97 -7.24
C GLY A 111 5.52 13.97 -7.32
N SER A 112 6.13 14.30 -6.18
CA SER A 112 7.28 15.20 -6.13
C SER A 112 8.53 14.68 -6.87
N SER A 113 8.73 13.36 -6.94
CA SER A 113 9.82 12.79 -7.74
C SER A 113 9.58 12.98 -9.22
N ARG A 114 8.35 12.74 -9.68
CA ARG A 114 7.96 12.91 -11.08
C ARG A 114 8.11 14.35 -11.55
N GLU A 115 7.75 15.32 -10.71
CA GLU A 115 7.95 16.75 -11.01
C GLU A 115 9.43 17.09 -11.19
N ARG A 116 10.30 16.59 -10.29
CA ARG A 116 11.76 16.77 -10.43
C ARG A 116 12.31 16.11 -11.69
N ASP A 117 11.84 14.91 -12.04
CA ASP A 117 12.28 14.22 -13.26
C ASP A 117 11.89 14.99 -14.53
N GLN A 118 10.70 15.61 -14.55
CA GLN A 118 10.26 16.47 -15.65
C GLN A 118 11.12 17.73 -15.76
N GLU A 119 11.45 18.37 -14.64
CA GLU A 119 12.32 19.53 -14.59
C GLU A 119 13.74 19.19 -15.08
N LEU A 120 14.29 18.06 -14.65
CA LEU A 120 15.58 17.56 -15.13
C LEU A 120 15.57 17.29 -16.64
N GLN A 121 14.52 16.65 -17.17
CA GLN A 121 14.39 16.43 -18.61
C GLN A 121 14.33 17.74 -19.40
N TYR A 122 13.61 18.73 -18.88
CA TYR A 122 13.55 20.06 -19.48
C TYR A 122 14.95 20.72 -19.51
N PHE A 123 15.68 20.70 -18.38
CA PHE A 123 17.02 21.27 -18.33
C PHE A 123 18.01 20.53 -19.23
N CYS A 124 17.98 19.20 -19.26
CA CYS A 124 18.81 18.42 -20.18
C CYS A 124 18.54 18.80 -21.63
N SER A 125 17.27 18.89 -22.02
CA SER A 125 16.89 19.29 -23.38
C SER A 125 17.36 20.70 -23.74
N LYS A 126 17.28 21.64 -22.78
CA LYS A 126 17.79 23.00 -22.96
C LYS A 126 19.31 23.05 -23.05
N MET A 127 20.02 22.28 -22.23
CA MET A 127 21.48 22.19 -22.30
C MET A 127 21.92 21.62 -23.65
N THR A 128 21.28 20.56 -24.14
CA THR A 128 21.57 20.00 -25.46
C THR A 128 21.31 21.02 -26.58
N ASP A 129 20.18 21.73 -26.57
CA ASP A 129 19.91 22.77 -27.58
C ASP A 129 20.95 23.91 -27.53
N LEU A 130 21.38 24.33 -26.33
CA LEU A 130 22.43 25.34 -26.19
C LEU A 130 23.79 24.83 -26.66
N GLU A 131 24.13 23.58 -26.33
CA GLU A 131 25.36 22.94 -26.75
C GLU A 131 25.39 22.80 -28.28
N ASP A 132 24.32 22.27 -28.88
CA ASP A 132 24.17 22.14 -30.33
C ASP A 132 24.31 23.51 -31.01
N ARG A 133 23.62 24.54 -30.51
CA ARG A 133 23.74 25.90 -31.06
C ARG A 133 25.14 26.46 -30.92
N SER A 134 25.82 26.20 -29.80
CA SER A 134 27.19 26.65 -29.58
C SER A 134 28.17 25.92 -30.50
N GLN A 135 27.92 24.65 -30.83
CA GLN A 135 28.80 23.82 -31.66
C GLN A 135 28.55 23.95 -33.16
N ARG A 136 27.41 24.52 -33.60
CA ARG A 136 27.09 24.72 -35.04
C ARG A 136 28.19 25.44 -35.82
N ASP A 137 28.86 26.39 -35.18
CA ASP A 137 29.94 27.16 -35.80
C ASP A 137 31.29 26.44 -35.78
N TYR A 138 31.39 25.33 -35.05
CA TYR A 138 32.64 24.61 -34.85
C TYR A 138 32.78 23.44 -35.82
N VAL A 139 33.74 23.56 -36.73
CA VAL A 139 34.10 22.50 -37.68
C VAL A 139 35.37 21.78 -37.20
N GLN A 140 35.32 20.46 -37.26
CA GLN A 140 36.40 19.56 -36.87
C GLN A 140 37.11 19.01 -38.11
N PHE A 141 38.40 19.31 -38.27
CA PHE A 141 39.23 18.79 -39.36
C PHE A 141 40.20 17.72 -38.83
N LEU A 142 40.08 16.51 -39.39
CA LEU A 142 40.90 15.35 -39.05
C LEU A 142 41.94 15.09 -40.16
N GLY A 143 43.12 14.61 -39.80
CA GLY A 143 44.11 14.12 -40.76
C GLY A 143 45.08 15.16 -41.32
N PHE A 144 45.03 16.42 -40.86
CA PHE A 144 46.02 17.42 -41.26
C PHE A 144 47.40 17.10 -40.66
N PRO A 145 48.45 16.99 -41.49
CA PRO A 145 49.77 16.59 -41.03
C PRO A 145 50.30 17.59 -40.02
N GLU A 146 51.02 17.09 -39.00
CA GLU A 146 51.46 17.93 -37.89
C GLU A 146 52.63 18.83 -38.30
N ASN A 147 53.51 18.38 -39.20
CA ASN A 147 54.75 19.04 -39.61
C ASN A 147 54.64 20.50 -40.12
N ILE A 148 53.44 21.02 -40.32
CA ILE A 148 53.15 22.42 -40.70
C ILE A 148 53.07 23.32 -39.43
N TRP A 149 53.82 22.99 -38.37
CA TRP A 149 53.86 23.79 -37.15
C TRP A 149 54.46 25.17 -37.43
N GLY A 150 53.71 26.24 -37.18
CA GLY A 150 54.21 27.62 -37.24
C GLY A 150 53.55 28.48 -38.31
N GLU A 151 52.81 27.88 -39.25
CA GLU A 151 51.92 28.62 -40.14
C GLU A 151 50.60 28.90 -39.42
N ASP A 152 50.01 30.08 -39.67
CA ASP A 152 48.69 30.41 -39.16
C ASP A 152 47.69 29.37 -39.68
N ILE A 153 47.08 28.60 -38.77
CA ILE A 153 46.16 27.49 -39.11
C ILE A 153 45.02 28.01 -39.99
N GLN A 154 44.61 29.27 -39.81
CA GLN A 154 43.60 29.90 -40.65
C GLN A 154 44.06 30.00 -42.11
N SER A 155 45.30 30.45 -42.34
CA SER A 155 45.91 30.56 -43.66
C SER A 155 46.05 29.19 -44.34
N LEU A 156 46.48 28.17 -43.58
CA LEU A 156 46.57 26.79 -44.06
C LEU A 156 45.19 26.26 -44.52
N LEU A 157 44.15 26.49 -43.71
CA LEU A 157 42.80 26.06 -44.05
C LEU A 157 42.28 26.80 -45.30
N TRP A 158 42.60 28.08 -45.48
CA TRP A 158 42.29 28.83 -46.71
C TRP A 158 42.94 28.27 -47.96
N GLU A 159 44.20 27.89 -47.87
CA GLU A 159 44.92 27.39 -49.03
C GLU A 159 44.48 25.96 -49.41
N LYS A 160 44.17 25.14 -48.40
CA LYS A 160 43.87 23.71 -48.60
C LYS A 160 42.40 23.40 -48.80
N LEU A 161 41.46 24.09 -48.13
CA LEU A 161 40.04 23.73 -48.19
C LEU A 161 39.47 23.77 -49.61
N PRO A 162 39.64 24.86 -50.41
CA PRO A 162 39.12 24.89 -51.77
C PRO A 162 39.71 23.79 -52.66
N LYS A 163 40.99 23.42 -52.43
CA LYS A 163 41.68 22.35 -53.16
C LYS A 163 41.14 20.95 -52.80
N LEU A 164 40.77 20.74 -51.54
CA LEU A 164 40.26 19.47 -51.03
C LEU A 164 38.77 19.27 -51.35
N THR A 165 37.96 20.33 -51.24
CA THR A 165 36.51 20.24 -51.47
C THR A 165 36.14 20.44 -52.93
N GLY A 166 36.99 21.10 -53.73
CA GLY A 166 36.67 21.52 -55.09
C GLY A 166 35.60 22.63 -55.15
N ILE A 167 35.28 23.24 -54.00
CA ILE A 167 34.26 24.27 -53.88
C ILE A 167 34.94 25.63 -53.78
N THR A 168 34.51 26.56 -54.63
CA THR A 168 34.86 27.97 -54.51
C THR A 168 33.88 28.62 -53.56
N PHE A 169 34.36 29.15 -52.43
CA PHE A 169 33.53 29.85 -51.47
C PHE A 169 33.41 31.33 -51.89
N ASP A 170 32.20 31.81 -52.13
CA ASP A 170 31.89 33.23 -52.38
C ASP A 170 30.66 33.64 -51.54
N PRO A 171 30.82 34.45 -50.47
CA PRO A 171 32.05 35.07 -49.98
C PRO A 171 33.06 34.05 -49.39
N PRO A 172 34.35 34.42 -49.25
CA PRO A 172 35.44 33.46 -49.09
C PRO A 172 35.59 32.83 -47.71
N LEU A 173 34.56 32.24 -47.09
CA LEU A 173 34.55 31.69 -45.72
C LEU A 173 35.16 32.67 -44.69
N GLN A 174 34.98 32.52 -43.37
CA GLN A 174 35.76 33.34 -42.43
C GLN A 174 35.94 32.55 -41.14
N PHE A 175 37.16 32.46 -40.64
CA PHE A 175 37.44 31.81 -39.36
C PHE A 175 37.58 32.86 -38.27
N GLN A 176 36.83 32.71 -37.19
CA GLN A 176 37.04 33.49 -35.98
C GLN A 176 38.28 33.00 -35.22
N ARG A 177 38.42 31.68 -35.11
CA ARG A 177 39.51 31.02 -34.40
C ARG A 177 39.74 29.66 -35.05
N ALA A 178 41.00 29.27 -35.22
CA ALA A 178 41.37 27.92 -35.61
C ALA A 178 42.57 27.48 -34.78
N HIS A 179 42.49 26.31 -34.16
CA HIS A 179 43.56 25.77 -33.33
C HIS A 179 43.52 24.25 -33.29
N ARG A 180 44.65 23.62 -32.96
CA ARG A 180 44.72 22.18 -32.71
C ARG A 180 44.23 21.86 -31.30
N LEU A 181 43.51 20.76 -31.16
CA LEU A 181 43.02 20.27 -29.88
C LEU A 181 44.08 19.40 -29.18
N GLY A 182 44.43 19.79 -27.95
CA GLY A 182 45.32 19.02 -27.07
C GLY A 182 46.77 19.52 -27.01
N PRO A 183 47.60 18.94 -26.12
CA PRO A 183 48.99 19.35 -25.93
C PRO A 183 49.85 18.96 -27.14
N LYS A 184 50.85 19.78 -27.47
CA LYS A 184 51.79 19.53 -28.59
C LYS A 184 52.40 18.13 -28.48
N ARG A 185 52.30 17.36 -29.56
CA ARG A 185 52.91 16.03 -29.68
C ARG A 185 54.26 16.15 -30.37
N SER A 186 55.26 15.46 -29.84
CA SER A 186 56.63 15.46 -30.37
C SER A 186 56.89 14.34 -31.38
N ASP A 187 56.01 13.35 -31.45
CA ASP A 187 56.20 12.14 -32.25
C ASP A 187 55.29 12.12 -33.48
N VAL A 188 55.93 11.99 -34.66
CA VAL A 188 55.31 11.95 -35.98
C VAL A 188 54.56 10.63 -36.22
N ALA A 189 54.89 9.57 -35.47
CA ALA A 189 54.21 8.27 -35.59
C ALA A 189 52.79 8.25 -34.97
N THR A 190 52.41 9.31 -34.24
CA THR A 190 51.11 9.39 -33.56
C THR A 190 50.03 9.97 -34.48
N ARG A 191 48.77 9.54 -34.33
CA ARG A 191 47.61 10.08 -35.06
C ARG A 191 47.61 11.62 -35.01
N PRO A 192 47.50 12.31 -36.18
CA PRO A 192 47.54 13.76 -36.25
C PRO A 192 46.42 14.39 -35.41
N GLN A 193 46.76 15.48 -34.72
CA GLN A 193 45.81 16.24 -33.91
C GLN A 193 44.63 16.79 -34.73
N LEU A 194 43.46 16.77 -34.10
CA LEU A 194 42.25 17.42 -34.60
C LEU A 194 42.45 18.95 -34.63
N ILE A 195 42.06 19.58 -35.72
CA ILE A 195 41.92 21.04 -35.78
C ILE A 195 40.45 21.38 -35.54
N ILE A 196 40.21 22.31 -34.63
CA ILE A 196 38.89 22.89 -34.40
C ILE A 196 38.91 24.33 -34.91
N ALA A 197 37.98 24.65 -35.81
CA ALA A 197 37.81 25.99 -36.34
C ALA A 197 36.38 26.49 -36.08
N CYS A 198 36.27 27.72 -35.55
CA CYS A 198 35.01 28.42 -35.38
C CYS A 198 34.79 29.36 -36.58
N LEU A 199 33.66 29.21 -37.27
CA LEU A 199 33.27 30.05 -38.39
C LEU A 199 32.70 31.38 -37.90
N LEU A 200 33.09 32.50 -38.51
CA LEU A 200 32.62 33.83 -38.13
C LEU A 200 31.20 34.10 -38.66
N ARG A 201 30.84 33.50 -39.81
CA ARG A 201 29.52 33.58 -40.45
C ARG A 201 29.29 32.33 -41.30
N HIS A 202 28.26 31.56 -40.97
CA HIS A 202 27.61 30.64 -41.90
C HIS A 202 26.29 31.30 -42.28
N THR A 203 26.18 31.81 -43.51
CA THR A 203 24.93 32.34 -44.07
C THR A 203 24.30 31.29 -44.96
#